data_AF-A0A859FCQ1-F1
#
_entry.id   AF-A0A859FCQ1-F1
#
_cell.length_a   1.000
_cell.length_b   1.000
_cell.length_c   1.000
_cell.angle_alpha   90.00
_cell.angle_beta   90.00
_cell.angle_gamma   90.00
#
_symmetry.space_group_name_H-M   'P 1'
#
loop_
_entity.id
_entity.type
_entity.pdbx_description
1 polymer ?
#
loop_
_entity_poly.entity_id
_entity_poly.type
_entity_poly.pdbx_seq_one_letter_code
_entity_poly.pdbx_strand_id
1 'polypeptide(L)'
;MIRHYLYMWLAFTVLFTSASVGLEIMEGNKVTTTAYYGLRNLGIIYIIFTFIHGFIIYPLSFFPLSLLINKLMRPWIIRMLIFIIVASLGAVWVFNQSFVFSGGSYIDVYELNMYSSVIIFGIAGLVYALINEVLKSKTLGV
;
A
#
# COMPACT_ATOMS: atom_id res chain seq x y z
N MET A 1 -3.29 21.61 -9.58
CA MET A 1 -3.86 21.03 -8.34
C MET A 1 -4.61 19.72 -8.58
N ILE A 2 -5.70 19.67 -9.35
CA ILE A 2 -6.46 18.41 -9.60
C ILE A 2 -5.62 17.35 -10.31
N ARG A 3 -4.87 17.72 -11.35
CA ARG A 3 -3.97 16.80 -12.08
C ARG A 3 -2.93 16.12 -11.18
N HIS A 4 -2.41 16.84 -10.18
CA HIS A 4 -1.48 16.29 -9.19
C HIS A 4 -2.10 15.12 -8.45
N TYR A 5 -3.32 15.31 -7.90
CA TYR A 5 -4.00 14.26 -7.13
C TYR A 5 -4.45 13.08 -7.99
N LEU A 6 -4.71 13.27 -9.29
CA LEU A 6 -4.97 12.18 -10.23
C LEU A 6 -3.71 11.33 -10.49
N TYR A 7 -2.54 11.97 -10.68
CA TYR A 7 -1.29 11.23 -10.81
C TYR A 7 -0.91 10.50 -9.51
N MET A 8 -1.12 11.14 -8.36
CA MET A 8 -0.92 10.51 -7.06
C MET A 8 -1.88 9.34 -6.82
N TRP A 9 -3.10 9.39 -7.36
CA TRP A 9 -4.04 8.27 -7.31
C TRP A 9 -3.48 7.06 -8.04
N LEU A 10 -3.09 7.23 -9.31
CA LEU A 10 -2.50 6.15 -10.10
C LEU A 10 -1.21 5.61 -9.45
N ALA A 11 -0.34 6.51 -8.97
CA ALA A 11 0.88 6.13 -8.27
C ALA A 11 0.58 5.30 -7.02
N PHE A 12 -0.39 5.72 -6.20
CA PHE A 12 -0.83 4.96 -5.03
C PHE A 12 -1.33 3.58 -5.43
N THR A 13 -2.23 3.49 -6.40
CA THR A 13 -2.81 2.22 -6.82
C THR A 13 -1.74 1.25 -7.29
N VAL A 14 -0.80 1.70 -8.14
CA VAL A 14 0.30 0.86 -8.63
C VAL A 14 1.22 0.43 -7.47
N LEU A 15 1.58 1.34 -6.57
CA LEU A 15 2.43 1.03 -5.42
C LEU A 15 1.75 0.05 -4.45
N PHE A 16 0.47 0.26 -4.16
CA PHE A 16 -0.33 -0.61 -3.31
C PHE A 16 -0.41 -2.02 -3.89
N THR A 17 -0.76 -2.14 -5.18
CA THR A 17 -0.82 -3.44 -5.87
C THR A 17 0.53 -4.13 -5.88
N SER A 18 1.61 -3.40 -6.20
CA SER A 18 2.96 -3.96 -6.23
C SER A 18 3.42 -4.41 -4.85
N ALA A 19 3.11 -3.64 -3.80
CA ALA A 19 3.43 -3.98 -2.42
C ALA A 19 2.68 -5.23 -1.94
N SER A 20 1.37 -5.31 -2.19
CA SER A 20 0.58 -6.50 -1.89
C SER A 20 1.05 -7.74 -2.65
N VAL A 21 1.35 -7.61 -3.95
CA VAL A 21 1.90 -8.73 -4.74
C VAL A 21 3.28 -9.15 -4.23
N GLY A 22 4.14 -8.18 -3.87
CA GLY A 22 5.44 -8.46 -3.27
C GLY A 22 5.32 -9.20 -1.94
N LEU A 23 4.41 -8.75 -1.07
CA LEU A 23 4.10 -9.43 0.19
C LEU A 23 3.61 -10.86 -0.04
N GLU A 24 2.75 -11.04 -1.04
CA GLU A 24 2.20 -12.34 -1.40
C GLU A 24 3.27 -13.30 -1.94
N ILE A 25 4.22 -12.81 -2.72
CA ILE A 25 5.36 -13.60 -3.19
C ILE A 25 6.27 -14.01 -2.01
N MET A 26 6.48 -13.10 -1.05
CA MET A 26 7.38 -13.33 0.09
C MET A 26 6.77 -14.26 1.15
N GLU A 27 5.50 -14.05 1.50
CA GLU A 27 4.85 -14.75 2.61
C GLU A 27 3.75 -15.70 2.13
N GLY A 28 2.94 -15.30 1.14
CA GLY A 28 1.80 -16.08 0.68
C GLY A 28 2.16 -17.41 0.01
N ASN A 29 3.35 -17.52 -0.60
CA ASN A 29 3.85 -18.79 -1.14
C ASN A 29 4.01 -19.90 -0.10
N LYS A 30 4.19 -19.55 1.18
CA LYS A 30 4.25 -20.53 2.28
C LYS A 30 2.89 -21.20 2.49
N VAL A 31 1.80 -20.50 2.18
CA VAL A 31 0.44 -21.00 2.33
C VAL A 31 0.10 -21.90 1.13
N THR A 32 -0.01 -23.20 1.36
CA THR A 32 -0.17 -24.19 0.28
C THR A 32 -1.59 -24.73 0.12
N THR A 33 -2.56 -24.20 0.88
CA THR A 33 -3.96 -24.65 0.87
C THR A 33 -4.77 -24.00 -0.24
N THR A 34 -5.74 -24.72 -0.80
CA THR A 34 -6.67 -24.22 -1.83
C THR A 34 -7.71 -23.24 -1.28
N ALA A 35 -7.92 -23.21 0.05
CA ALA A 35 -8.81 -22.24 0.71
C ALA A 35 -8.21 -20.82 0.78
N TYR A 36 -6.92 -20.68 0.53
CA TYR A 36 -6.22 -19.41 0.59
C TYR A 36 -6.42 -18.61 -0.72
N TYR A 37 -6.96 -17.40 -0.62
CA TYR A 37 -7.26 -16.55 -1.78
C TYR A 37 -6.05 -15.67 -2.20
N GLY A 38 -4.89 -16.30 -2.37
CA GLY A 38 -3.63 -15.65 -2.75
C GLY A 38 -3.26 -15.76 -4.23
N LEU A 39 -2.10 -15.23 -4.61
CA LEU A 39 -1.60 -15.22 -5.99
C LEU A 39 -1.43 -16.64 -6.53
N ARG A 40 -0.99 -17.59 -5.71
CA ARG A 40 -0.80 -18.99 -6.11
C ARG A 40 -2.11 -19.67 -6.54
N ASN A 41 -3.23 -19.32 -5.91
CA ASN A 41 -4.52 -20.00 -6.11
C ASN A 41 -5.48 -19.22 -7.02
N LEU A 42 -5.45 -17.89 -6.97
CA LEU A 42 -6.28 -17.01 -7.80
C LEU A 42 -5.53 -16.43 -9.02
N GLY A 43 -4.21 -16.49 -9.05
CA GLY A 43 -3.40 -15.96 -10.14
C GLY A 43 -3.69 -14.47 -10.38
N ILE A 44 -3.94 -14.12 -11.64
CA ILE A 44 -4.18 -12.72 -12.05
C ILE A 44 -5.41 -12.09 -11.40
N ILE A 45 -6.39 -12.89 -10.98
CA ILE A 45 -7.60 -12.40 -10.31
C ILE A 45 -7.21 -11.70 -9.00
N TYR A 46 -6.24 -12.23 -8.24
CA TYR A 46 -5.71 -11.57 -7.05
C TYR A 46 -5.18 -10.17 -7.37
N ILE A 47 -4.38 -10.03 -8.42
CA ILE A 47 -3.79 -8.75 -8.84
C ILE A 47 -4.89 -7.73 -9.18
N ILE A 48 -5.91 -8.15 -9.92
CA ILE A 48 -7.05 -7.30 -10.28
C ILE A 48 -7.81 -6.86 -9.03
N PHE A 49 -8.09 -7.78 -8.10
CA PHE A 49 -8.75 -7.46 -6.83
C PHE A 49 -7.95 -6.44 -6.03
N THR A 50 -6.65 -6.66 -5.85
CA THR A 50 -5.77 -5.74 -5.13
C THR A 50 -5.69 -4.38 -5.81
N PHE A 51 -5.65 -4.34 -7.15
CA PHE A 51 -5.69 -3.09 -7.91
C PHE A 51 -6.98 -2.30 -7.68
N ILE A 52 -8.13 -2.96 -7.77
CA ILE A 52 -9.43 -2.33 -7.50
C ILE A 52 -9.49 -1.83 -6.05
N HIS A 53 -9.00 -2.61 -5.08
CA HIS A 53 -8.92 -2.17 -3.68
C HIS A 53 -8.04 -0.93 -3.53
N GLY A 54 -6.83 -0.93 -4.10
CA GLY A 54 -5.94 0.24 -4.07
C GLY A 54 -6.59 1.46 -4.72
N PHE A 55 -7.33 1.28 -5.81
CA PHE A 55 -8.06 2.34 -6.49
C PHE A 55 -9.17 2.93 -5.60
N ILE A 56 -9.92 2.10 -4.87
CA ILE A 56 -11.00 2.54 -3.97
C ILE A 56 -10.47 3.12 -2.66
N ILE A 57 -9.37 2.57 -2.11
CA ILE A 57 -8.80 2.98 -0.83
C ILE A 57 -8.20 4.39 -0.92
N TYR A 58 -7.60 4.76 -2.04
CA TYR A 58 -6.96 6.07 -2.22
C TYR A 58 -7.86 7.27 -1.85
N PRO A 59 -9.05 7.45 -2.45
CA PRO A 59 -9.91 8.60 -2.15
C PRO A 59 -10.37 8.64 -0.69
N LEU A 60 -10.44 7.49 -0.01
CA LEU A 60 -10.86 7.38 1.38
C LEU A 60 -9.72 7.61 2.39
N SER A 61 -8.46 7.49 1.97
CA SER A 61 -7.30 7.49 2.86
C SER A 61 -6.22 8.47 2.43
N PHE A 62 -5.44 8.13 1.40
CA PHE A 62 -4.26 8.90 0.99
C PHE A 62 -4.63 10.23 0.34
N PHE A 63 -5.81 10.37 -0.27
CA PHE A 63 -6.27 11.66 -0.79
C PHE A 63 -6.51 12.71 0.30
N PRO A 64 -7.39 12.52 1.30
CA PRO A 64 -7.59 13.50 2.37
C PRO A 64 -6.32 13.72 3.19
N LEU A 65 -5.52 12.67 3.39
CA LEU A 65 -4.22 12.78 4.04
C LEU A 65 -3.26 13.66 3.25
N SER A 66 -3.13 13.45 1.94
CA SER A 66 -2.23 14.24 1.08
C SER A 66 -2.67 15.71 1.04
N LEU A 67 -3.97 15.99 1.02
CA LEU A 67 -4.50 17.35 1.14
C LEU A 67 -4.08 18.01 2.47
N LEU A 68 -4.31 17.31 3.58
CA LEU A 68 -4.03 17.81 4.93
C LEU A 68 -2.54 18.06 5.15
N ILE A 69 -1.71 17.08 4.80
CA ILE A 69 -0.25 17.16 4.93
C ILE A 69 0.32 18.28 4.07
N ASN A 70 -0.10 18.40 2.81
CA ASN A 70 0.42 19.44 1.91
C ASN A 70 -0.01 20.85 2.33
N LYS A 71 -1.14 21.00 3.05
CA LYS A 71 -1.63 22.29 3.55
C LYS A 71 -0.98 22.70 4.88
N LEU A 72 -0.83 21.76 5.81
CA LEU A 72 -0.40 22.06 7.20
C LEU A 72 1.11 21.96 7.40
N MET A 73 1.81 21.14 6.62
CA MET A 73 3.21 20.83 6.89
C MET A 73 4.15 21.37 5.83
N ARG A 74 5.06 22.27 6.26
CA ARG A 74 6.08 22.87 5.40
C ARG A 74 7.28 21.95 5.11
N PRO A 75 7.95 21.34 6.10
CA PRO A 75 9.16 20.56 5.83
C PRO A 75 8.84 19.25 5.11
N TRP A 76 9.47 19.04 3.94
CA TRP A 76 9.29 17.86 3.10
C TRP A 76 9.63 16.55 3.81
N ILE A 77 10.65 16.56 4.67
CA ILE A 77 11.08 15.40 5.46
C ILE A 77 9.95 14.89 6.38
N ILE A 78 9.24 15.80 7.07
CA ILE A 78 8.15 15.39 7.97
C ILE A 78 7.00 14.78 7.16
N ARG A 79 6.70 15.34 5.98
CA ARG A 79 5.67 14.78 5.08
C ARG A 79 6.01 13.36 4.66
N MET A 80 7.28 13.09 4.32
CA MET A 80 7.74 11.74 4.00
C MET A 80 7.58 10.77 5.16
N LEU A 81 8.02 11.15 6.37
CA LEU A 81 7.90 10.30 7.55
C LEU A 81 6.45 9.92 7.82
N ILE A 82 5.51 10.86 7.65
CA ILE A 82 4.08 10.57 7.84
C ILE A 82 3.59 9.54 6.81
N PHE A 83 3.93 9.68 5.53
CA PHE A 83 3.51 8.70 4.52
C PHE A 83 4.09 7.31 4.78
N ILE A 84 5.35 7.22 5.23
CA ILE A 84 5.97 5.94 5.63
C ILE A 84 5.21 5.32 6.79
N ILE A 85 4.93 6.09 7.85
CA ILE A 85 4.24 5.61 9.04
C ILE A 85 2.82 5.16 8.68
N VAL A 86 2.06 5.98 7.94
CA VAL A 86 0.69 5.63 7.57
C VAL A 86 0.64 4.40 6.66
N ALA A 87 1.55 4.29 5.69
CA ALA A 87 1.63 3.11 4.84
C ALA A 87 1.99 1.86 5.67
N SER A 88 2.95 1.97 6.59
CA SER A 88 3.37 0.90 7.50
C SER A 88 2.24 0.44 8.42
N LEU A 89 1.44 1.36 8.95
CA LEU A 89 0.26 1.04 9.76
C LEU A 89 -0.84 0.37 8.91
N GLY A 90 -1.08 0.89 7.69
CA GLY A 90 -1.98 0.27 6.74
C GLY A 90 -1.55 -1.15 6.36
N ALA A 91 -0.25 -1.43 6.34
CA ALA A 91 0.33 -2.74 6.07
C ALA A 91 -0.14 -3.83 7.03
N VAL A 92 -0.33 -3.48 8.31
CA VAL A 92 -0.84 -4.40 9.35
C VAL A 92 -2.28 -4.79 9.02
N TRP A 93 -3.10 -3.82 8.62
CA TRP A 93 -4.48 -4.10 8.19
C TRP A 93 -4.51 -4.96 6.92
N VAL A 94 -3.69 -4.65 5.91
CA VAL A 94 -3.59 -5.45 4.68
C VAL A 94 -3.15 -6.89 4.97
N PHE A 95 -2.16 -7.07 5.84
CA PHE A 95 -1.67 -8.40 6.23
C PHE A 95 -2.78 -9.22 6.91
N ASN A 96 -3.49 -8.62 7.87
CA ASN A 96 -4.59 -9.30 8.57
C ASN A 96 -5.74 -9.66 7.62
N GLN A 97 -6.13 -8.76 6.71
CA GLN A 97 -7.17 -9.06 5.72
C GLN A 97 -6.77 -10.18 4.77
N SER A 98 -5.49 -10.22 4.36
CA SER A 98 -5.01 -11.24 3.42
C SER A 98 -4.94 -12.62 4.07
N PHE A 99 -4.38 -12.70 5.29
CA PHE A 99 -3.96 -13.97 5.90
C PHE A 99 -4.81 -14.45 7.09
N VAL A 100 -5.66 -13.62 7.68
CA VAL A 100 -6.53 -14.02 8.82
C VAL A 100 -7.97 -14.22 8.36
N PHE A 101 -8.47 -13.33 7.50
CA PHE A 101 -9.87 -13.34 7.08
C PHE A 101 -10.17 -14.45 6.04
N SER A 102 -9.15 -14.97 5.35
CA SER A 102 -9.25 -16.00 4.31
C SER A 102 -9.52 -17.44 4.82
N GLY A 103 -10.14 -17.62 5.99
CA GLY A 103 -10.68 -18.91 6.44
C GLY A 103 -9.82 -19.73 7.44
N GLY A 104 -8.74 -19.18 7.98
CA GLY A 104 -7.93 -19.80 9.05
C GLY A 104 -6.83 -18.85 9.52
N SER A 105 -6.34 -18.99 10.76
CA SER A 105 -5.14 -18.26 11.23
C SER A 105 -3.90 -18.81 10.52
N TYR A 106 -3.71 -18.44 9.26
CA TYR A 106 -2.54 -18.88 8.48
C TYR A 106 -1.24 -18.34 9.06
N ILE A 107 -1.30 -17.27 9.85
CA ILE A 107 -0.16 -16.66 10.52
C ILE A 107 0.55 -17.67 11.41
N ASP A 108 -0.18 -18.34 12.30
CA ASP A 108 0.41 -19.27 13.27
C ASP A 108 0.83 -20.58 12.61
N VAL A 109 0.06 -21.05 11.62
CA VAL A 109 0.30 -22.34 10.96
C VAL A 109 1.48 -22.28 10.00
N TYR A 110 1.66 -21.17 9.29
CA TYR A 110 2.70 -21.00 8.27
C TYR A 110 3.80 -20.03 8.70
N GLU A 111 3.82 -19.64 9.98
CA GLU A 111 4.79 -18.72 10.58
C GLU A 111 5.01 -17.45 9.72
N LEU A 112 3.90 -16.84 9.32
CA LEU A 112 3.93 -15.68 8.42
C LEU A 112 4.46 -14.45 9.17
N ASN A 113 5.35 -13.72 8.52
CA ASN A 113 6.00 -12.59 9.16
C ASN A 113 5.30 -11.26 8.85
N MET A 114 4.61 -10.69 9.83
CA MET A 114 3.96 -9.37 9.71
C MET A 114 4.95 -8.24 9.40
N TYR A 115 6.20 -8.34 9.87
CA TYR A 115 7.22 -7.33 9.61
C TYR A 115 7.55 -7.21 8.12
N SER A 116 7.41 -8.30 7.34
CA SER A 116 7.55 -8.27 5.88
C SER A 116 6.57 -7.27 5.26
N SER A 117 5.30 -7.28 5.70
CA SER A 117 4.29 -6.32 5.23
C SER A 117 4.67 -4.89 5.60
N VAL A 118 5.01 -4.66 6.87
CA VAL A 118 5.40 -3.33 7.38
C VAL A 118 6.55 -2.74 6.57
N ILE A 119 7.58 -3.53 6.27
CA ILE A 119 8.74 -3.09 5.49
C ILE A 119 8.35 -2.76 4.04
N ILE A 120 7.66 -3.67 3.36
CA ILE A 120 7.30 -3.50 1.94
C ILE A 120 6.39 -2.27 1.75
N PHE A 121 5.37 -2.12 2.59
CA PHE A 121 4.48 -0.97 2.53
C PHE A 121 5.14 0.31 3.04
N GLY A 122 6.05 0.24 4.01
CA GLY A 122 6.88 1.38 4.41
C GLY A 122 7.71 1.92 3.25
N ILE A 123 8.34 1.03 2.47
CA ILE A 123 9.05 1.39 1.23
C ILE A 123 8.09 2.00 0.22
N ALA A 124 6.91 1.41 0.02
CA ALA A 124 5.89 1.97 -0.87
C ALA A 124 5.45 3.38 -0.44
N GLY A 125 5.29 3.62 0.87
CA GLY A 125 5.00 4.93 1.44
C GLY A 125 6.11 5.96 1.21
N LEU A 126 7.38 5.54 1.32
CA LEU A 126 8.54 6.36 0.98
C LEU A 126 8.51 6.75 -0.51
N VAL A 127 8.34 5.78 -1.41
CA VAL A 127 8.29 6.03 -2.85
C VAL A 127 7.12 6.95 -3.21
N TYR A 128 5.94 6.72 -2.61
CA TYR A 128 4.79 7.61 -2.76
C TYR A 128 5.12 9.04 -2.35
N ALA A 129 5.79 9.24 -1.21
CA ALA A 129 6.17 10.56 -0.73
C ALA A 129 7.17 11.27 -1.68
N LEU A 130 8.13 10.54 -2.23
CA LEU A 130 9.08 11.06 -3.22
C LEU A 130 8.36 11.49 -4.50
N ILE A 131 7.43 10.67 -5.01
CA ILE A 131 6.61 11.02 -6.18
C ILE A 131 5.79 12.27 -5.90
N ASN A 132 5.16 12.36 -4.71
CA ASN A 132 4.41 13.55 -4.31
C ASN A 132 5.28 14.80 -4.33
N GLU A 133 6.51 14.74 -3.85
CA GLU A 133 7.39 15.91 -3.81
C GLU A 133 7.86 16.33 -5.21
N VAL A 134 8.26 15.36 -6.04
CA VAL A 134 8.67 15.62 -7.43
C VAL A 134 7.52 16.19 -8.26
N LEU A 135 6.29 15.70 -8.08
CA LEU A 135 5.13 16.23 -8.79
C LEU A 135 4.73 17.60 -8.27
N LYS A 136 4.86 17.85 -6.96
CA LYS A 136 4.55 19.13 -6.35
C LYS A 136 5.47 20.23 -6.85
N SER A 137 6.79 20.00 -6.92
CA SER A 137 7.74 20.98 -7.46
C SER A 137 7.44 21.31 -8.94
N LYS A 138 7.11 20.30 -9.75
CA LYS A 138 6.76 20.47 -11.17
C LYS A 138 5.44 21.19 -11.43
N THR A 139 4.44 21.05 -10.55
CA THR A 139 3.08 21.60 -10.78
C THR A 139 2.76 22.87 -10.03
N LEU A 140 3.51 23.22 -8.98
CA LEU A 140 3.26 24.41 -8.16
C LEU A 140 4.36 25.49 -8.26
N GLY A 141 5.42 25.28 -9.04
CA GLY A 141 6.42 26.32 -9.32
C GLY A 141 7.08 26.87 -8.05
N VAL A 142 7.51 25.97 -7.16
CA VAL A 142 8.40 26.26 -6.03
C VAL A 142 9.66 25.44 -6.22
#